data_AF-A0A536VEY9-F1
#
_entry.id   AF-A0A536VEY9-F1
#
_cell.length_a   1.000
_cell.length_b   1.000
_cell.length_c   1.000
_cell.angle_alpha   90.00
_cell.angle_beta   90.00
_cell.angle_gamma   90.00
#
_symmetry.space_group_name_H-M   'P 1'
#
loop_
_entity.id
_entity.type
_entity.pdbx_description
1 polymer ?
#
loop_
_entity_poly.entity_id
_entity_poly.type
_entity_poly.pdbx_seq_one_letter_code
_entity_poly.pdbx_strand_id
1 'polypeptide(L)' 'MSPDRLSATFAALADPTRRAILARLASGETSVLKLAEPFDISL' A
#
# COMPACT_ATOMS: atom_id res chain seq x y z
N MET A 1 -3.54 23.83 -2.40
CA MET A 1 -2.13 23.43 -2.67
C MET A 1 -2.08 21.92 -2.67
N SER A 2 -1.68 21.30 -3.78
CA SER A 2 -1.40 19.86 -3.79
C SER A 2 -0.14 19.60 -2.95
N PRO A 3 -0.11 18.54 -2.13
CA PRO A 3 1.10 18.20 -1.39
C PRO A 3 2.25 17.96 -2.36
N ASP A 4 3.46 18.41 -2.00
CA ASP A 4 4.64 18.09 -2.77
C ASP A 4 4.88 16.57 -2.80
N ARG A 5 5.68 16.11 -3.75
CA ARG A 5 5.89 14.67 -4.00
C ARG A 5 6.37 13.92 -2.76
N LEU A 6 7.20 14.55 -1.93
CA LEU A 6 7.75 13.92 -0.74
C LEU A 6 6.68 13.80 0.34
N SER A 7 5.93 14.87 0.58
CA SER A 7 4.76 14.87 1.48
C SER A 7 3.74 13.81 1.07
N ALA A 8 3.42 13.68 -0.21
CA ALA A 8 2.50 12.67 -0.73
C ALA A 8 3.03 11.23 -0.51
N THR A 9 4.33 11.02 -0.68
CA THR A 9 4.97 9.71 -0.48
C THR A 9 4.90 9.29 0.99
N PHE A 10 5.27 10.18 1.92
CA PHE A 10 5.21 9.88 3.35
C PHE A 10 3.77 9.72 3.84
N ALA A 11 2.82 10.51 3.32
CA ALA A 11 1.41 10.33 3.61
C ALA A 11 0.90 8.93 3.15
N ALA A 12 1.39 8.42 2.01
CA ALA A 12 1.05 7.08 1.57
C ALA A 12 1.64 5.98 2.46
N LEU A 13 2.84 6.18 3.00
CA LEU A 13 3.49 5.23 3.93
C LEU A 13 2.95 5.30 5.35
N ALA A 14 2.20 6.33 5.72
CA ALA A 14 1.60 6.47 7.05
C ALA A 14 0.56 5.39 7.35
N ASP A 15 -0.13 4.87 6.32
CA ASP A 15 -1.16 3.84 6.46
C ASP A 15 -0.55 2.43 6.66
N PRO A 16 -0.92 1.70 7.73
CA PRO A 16 -0.36 0.37 8.02
C PRO A 16 -0.71 -0.67 6.95
N THR A 17 -1.91 -0.59 6.36
CA THR A 17 -2.35 -1.52 5.30
C THR A 17 -1.49 -1.34 4.04
N ARG A 18 -1.24 -0.11 3.61
CA ARG A 18 -0.33 0.20 2.49
C ARG A 18 1.09 -0.30 2.76
N ARG A 19 1.62 -0.13 3.98
CA ARG A 19 2.95 -0.68 4.32
C ARG A 19 2.99 -2.20 4.23
N ALA A 20 1.95 -2.89 4.67
CA ALA A 20 1.86 -4.34 4.57
C ALA A 20 1.78 -4.82 3.11
N ILE A 21 1.01 -4.13 2.26
CA ILE A 21 0.95 -4.39 0.82
C ILE A 21 2.34 -4.23 0.18
N LEU A 22 3.04 -3.12 0.47
CA LEU A 22 4.37 -2.86 -0.06
C LEU A 22 5.40 -3.91 0.39
N ALA A 23 5.35 -4.32 1.66
CA ALA A 23 6.25 -5.36 2.17
C ALA A 23 6.07 -6.70 1.45
N ARG A 24 4.82 -7.05 1.11
CA ARG A 24 4.52 -8.29 0.36
C ARG A 24 5.01 -8.20 -1.09
N LEU A 25 4.78 -7.07 -1.75
CA LEU A 25 5.27 -6.82 -3.11
C LEU A 25 6.81 -6.77 -3.18
N ALA A 26 7.47 -6.28 -2.14
CA ALA A 26 8.93 -6.31 -2.05
C ALA A 26 9.50 -7.74 -1.98
N SER A 27 8.70 -8.72 -1.55
CA SER A 27 9.07 -10.14 -1.52
C SER A 27 8.84 -10.85 -2.86
N GLY A 28 8.12 -10.22 -3.79
CA GLY A 28 7.81 -10.76 -5.11
C GLY A 28 6.46 -10.31 -5.65
N GLU A 29 6.25 -10.57 -6.94
CA GLU A 29 5.01 -10.26 -7.62
C GLU A 29 3.86 -11.16 -7.13
N THR A 30 2.66 -10.60 -7.06
CA THR A 30 1.43 -11.34 -6.69
C THR A 30 0.21 -10.64 -7.28
N SER A 31 -0.91 -11.35 -7.38
CA SER A 31 -2.17 -10.77 -7.84
C SER A 31 -2.79 -9.84 -6.78
N VAL A 32 -3.57 -8.86 -7.25
CA VAL A 32 -4.29 -7.90 -6.40
C VAL A 32 -5.25 -8.61 -5.43
N LEU A 33 -5.93 -9.66 -5.90
CA LEU A 33 -6.81 -10.50 -5.05
C LEU A 33 -6.05 -11.06 -3.84
N LYS A 34 -4.85 -11.63 -4.06
CA LYS A 34 -4.00 -12.18 -3.00
C LYS A 34 -3.41 -11.11 -2.07
N LEU A 35 -3.29 -9.86 -2.53
CA LEU A 35 -2.89 -8.73 -1.67
C LEU A 35 -4.03 -8.29 -0.76
N ALA A 36 -5.28 -8.39 -1.23
CA ALA A 36 -6.46 -7.97 -0.48
C ALA A 36 -6.95 -9.00 0.54
N GLU A 37 -6.71 -10.30 0.32
CA GLU A 37 -7.09 -11.41 1.23
C GLU A 37 -6.93 -11.14 2.75
N PRO A 38 -5.81 -10.59 3.25
CA PRO A 38 -5.62 -10.36 4.69
C PRO A 38 -6.30 -9.09 5.21
N PHE A 39 -6.96 -8.30 4.37
CA PHE A 39 -7.55 -7.02 4.72
C PHE A 39 -9.05 -6.99 4.39
N ASP A 40 -9.84 -6.32 5.23
CA ASP A 40 -11.27 -6.13 4.97
C ASP A 40 -11.50 -4.95 4.01
N ILE A 41 -11.18 -5.17 2.72
CA ILE A 41 -11.25 -4.15 1.68
C ILE A 41 -12.15 -4.65 0.55
N SER A 42 -13.09 -3.83 0.11
CA SER A 42 -13.78 -4.08 -1.15
C SER A 42 -12.85 -3.76 -2.32
N LEU A 43 -12.66 -4.73 -3.20
CA LEU A 43 -11.94 -4.59 -4.47
C LEU A 43 -12.78 -3.91 -5.55
#